data_AF-A0A0M8PBX8-F1
#
_entry.id   AF-A0A0M8PBX8-F1
#
_cell.length_a   1.000
_cell.length_b   1.000
_cell.length_c   1.000
_cell.angle_alpha   90.00
_cell.angle_beta   90.00
_cell.angle_gamma   90.00
#
_symmetry.space_group_name_H-M   'P 1'
#
loop_
_entity.id
_entity.type
_entity.pdbx_description
1 polymer ?
#
loop_
_entity_poly.entity_id
_entity_poly.type
_entity_poly.pdbx_seq_one_letter_code
_entity_poly.pdbx_strand_id
1 'polypeptide(L)'
;MRLIEPFLAAVGLASAGMLETAVKRDDYWGGSVSLGPSKSTIVNAVTMLILGPAPATQNGVLFLWPGMSNGTGDLIQTTLESWSSNAWCGATTGQWCVRASVFGQLWSAR
;
A
#
# COMPACT_ATOMS: atom_id res chain seq x y z
N MET A 1 -49.32 -15.77 -51.76
CA MET A 1 -49.37 -15.33 -50.34
C MET A 1 -47.91 -15.20 -49.90
N ARG A 2 -47.31 -14.01 -49.86
CA ARG A 2 -47.16 -13.15 -48.64
C ARG A 2 -46.76 -14.02 -47.43
N LEU A 3 -45.55 -13.95 -46.87
CA LEU A 3 -44.88 -12.75 -46.34
C LEU A 3 -43.35 -12.86 -46.37
N ILE A 4 -42.73 -11.70 -46.57
CA ILE A 4 -41.32 -11.40 -46.38
C ILE A 4 -41.22 -10.83 -44.96
N GLU A 5 -40.37 -11.39 -44.09
CA GLU A 5 -40.02 -10.79 -42.79
C GLU A 5 -38.49 -10.65 -42.71
N PRO A 6 -37.94 -9.44 -42.59
CA PRO A 6 -36.52 -9.24 -42.33
C PRO A 6 -36.28 -9.39 -40.83
N PHE A 7 -35.56 -10.44 -40.44
CA PHE A 7 -35.11 -10.58 -39.06
C PHE A 7 -34.02 -9.55 -38.78
N LEU A 8 -34.31 -8.67 -37.82
CA LEU A 8 -33.50 -7.53 -37.40
C LEU A 8 -32.08 -7.96 -37.00
N ALA A 9 -31.08 -7.26 -37.55
CA ALA A 9 -29.69 -7.37 -37.13
C ALA A 9 -29.52 -6.77 -35.73
N ALA A 10 -29.37 -7.61 -34.71
CA ALA A 10 -28.95 -7.19 -33.39
C ALA A 10 -27.43 -7.01 -33.39
N VAL A 11 -26.96 -5.77 -33.58
CA VAL A 11 -25.58 -5.39 -33.32
C VAL A 11 -25.40 -5.33 -31.80
N GLY A 12 -25.02 -6.44 -31.19
CA GLY A 12 -24.56 -6.46 -29.82
C GLY A 12 -23.21 -5.76 -29.74
N LEU A 13 -23.16 -4.53 -29.21
CA LEU A 13 -21.92 -3.94 -28.72
C LEU A 13 -21.46 -4.81 -27.53
N ALA A 14 -20.54 -5.74 -27.80
CA ALA A 14 -19.73 -6.33 -26.75
C ALA A 14 -18.83 -5.21 -26.20
N SER A 15 -19.25 -4.58 -25.11
CA SER A 15 -18.38 -3.71 -24.32
C SER A 15 -17.21 -4.57 -23.85
N ALA A 16 -16.04 -4.36 -24.46
CA ALA A 16 -14.79 -4.93 -23.98
C ALA A 16 -14.56 -4.39 -22.56
N GLY A 17 -14.97 -5.16 -21.56
CA GLY A 17 -14.55 -4.93 -20.19
C GLY A 17 -13.04 -4.97 -20.20
N MET A 18 -12.40 -3.82 -19.97
CA MET A 18 -10.98 -3.77 -19.70
C MET A 18 -10.77 -4.61 -18.45
N LEU A 19 -10.24 -5.83 -18.64
CA LEU A 19 -9.78 -6.64 -17.54
C LEU A 19 -8.54 -5.92 -17.01
N GLU A 20 -8.72 -5.04 -16.03
CA GLU A 20 -7.62 -4.50 -15.26
C GLU A 20 -6.91 -5.69 -14.63
N THR A 21 -5.80 -6.09 -15.24
CA THR A 21 -4.86 -7.00 -14.62
C THR A 21 -4.35 -6.28 -13.38
N ALA A 22 -4.96 -6.57 -12.23
CA ALA A 22 -4.48 -6.12 -10.94
C ALA A 22 -3.06 -6.68 -10.78
N VAL A 23 -2.06 -5.84 -11.10
CA VAL A 23 -0.66 -6.15 -10.82
C VAL A 23 -0.56 -6.19 -9.30
N LYS A 24 -0.45 -7.39 -8.74
CA LYS A 24 -0.25 -7.57 -7.31
C LYS A 24 1.03 -6.80 -6.93
N ARG A 25 0.89 -5.83 -6.04
CA ARG A 25 2.06 -5.16 -5.47
C ARG A 25 2.75 -6.18 -4.57
N ASP A 26 3.97 -6.56 -4.92
CA ASP A 26 4.78 -7.44 -4.09
C ASP A 26 5.39 -6.61 -2.95
N ASP A 27 4.68 -6.59 -1.82
CA ASP A 27 5.19 -6.05 -0.58
C ASP A 27 6.02 -7.12 0.14
N TYR A 28 7.29 -6.82 0.42
CA TYR A 28 8.17 -7.71 1.18
C TYR A 28 8.31 -7.20 2.61
N TRP A 29 8.18 -8.12 3.56
CA TRP A 29 8.17 -7.82 4.99
C TRP A 29 9.39 -8.44 5.65
N GLY A 30 9.94 -7.75 6.67
CA GLY A 30 10.99 -8.30 7.51
C GLY A 30 10.50 -9.45 8.39
N GLY A 31 11.43 -10.15 9.04
CA GLY A 31 11.12 -11.34 9.85
C GLY A 31 10.38 -11.08 11.17
N SER A 32 10.19 -9.82 11.56
CA SER A 32 9.54 -9.43 12.82
C SER A 32 8.15 -8.86 12.55
N VAL A 33 7.22 -9.75 12.21
CA VAL A 33 5.80 -9.43 12.05
C VAL A 33 4.96 -10.48 12.77
N SER A 34 3.93 -10.04 13.50
CA SER A 34 2.96 -10.92 14.13
C SER A 34 1.56 -10.51 13.67
N LEU A 35 0.83 -11.45 13.09
CA LEU A 35 -0.51 -11.24 12.56
C LEU A 35 -1.46 -12.27 13.18
N GLY A 36 -2.70 -11.85 13.39
CA GLY A 36 -3.77 -12.73 13.83
C GLY A 36 -4.35 -12.34 15.19
N PRO A 37 -5.36 -13.11 15.65
CA PRO A 37 -6.06 -12.83 16.89
C PRO A 37 -5.13 -13.02 18.09
N SER A 38 -5.25 -12.10 19.06
CA SER A 38 -4.55 -12.15 20.34
C SER A 38 -5.55 -12.09 21.49
N LYS A 39 -5.23 -12.74 22.61
CA LYS A 39 -6.01 -12.61 23.87
C LYS A 39 -5.65 -11.34 24.65
N SER A 40 -4.59 -10.65 24.26
CA SER A 40 -4.04 -9.48 24.94
C SER A 40 -3.90 -8.34 23.95
N THR A 41 -4.19 -7.11 24.41
CA THR A 41 -4.04 -5.89 23.62
C THR A 41 -2.70 -5.25 23.98
N ILE A 42 -1.85 -5.06 22.97
CA ILE A 42 -0.66 -4.23 23.14
C ILE A 42 -1.14 -2.77 23.10
N VAL A 43 -0.95 -2.03 24.18
CA VAL A 43 -1.36 -0.62 24.28
C VAL A 43 -0.19 0.35 24.10
N ASN A 44 1.04 -0.17 24.20
CA ASN A 44 2.26 0.58 24.00
C ASN A 44 3.38 -0.36 23.51
N ALA A 45 4.14 0.11 22.53
CA ALA A 45 5.37 -0.53 22.09
C ALA A 45 6.42 0.56 21.90
N VAL A 46 7.61 0.36 22.46
CA VAL A 46 8.76 1.24 22.26
C VAL A 46 9.84 0.44 21.57
N THR A 47 10.36 0.98 20.48
CA THR A 47 11.40 0.33 19.68
C THR A 47 12.54 1.33 19.47
N MET A 48 13.76 0.89 19.73
CA MET A 48 14.97 1.63 19.40
C MET A 48 15.55 1.07 18.11
N LEU A 49 15.67 1.90 17.08
CA LEU A 49 16.34 1.56 15.84
C LEU A 49 17.64 2.37 15.74
N ILE A 50 18.77 1.67 15.67
CA ILE A 50 20.06 2.29 15.40
C ILE A 50 20.26 2.23 13.89
N LEU A 51 20.15 3.36 13.22
CA LEU A 51 20.18 3.42 11.76
C LEU A 51 21.59 3.68 11.22
N GLY A 52 21.90 3.02 10.11
CA GLY A 52 22.92 3.47 9.18
C GLY A 52 22.35 4.46 8.16
N PRO A 53 23.18 4.89 7.18
CA PRO A 53 22.71 5.64 6.02
C PRO A 53 21.57 4.92 5.29
N ALA A 54 20.64 5.66 4.69
CA ALA A 54 19.61 5.04 3.86
C ALA A 54 20.27 4.34 2.65
N PRO A 55 19.75 3.20 2.18
CA PRO A 55 20.31 2.50 1.03
C PRO A 55 20.39 3.41 -0.20
N ALA A 56 21.54 3.45 -0.86
CA ALA A 56 21.74 4.26 -2.06
C ALA A 56 20.92 3.79 -3.27
N THR A 57 20.54 2.51 -3.27
CA THR A 57 19.76 1.87 -4.34
C THR A 57 18.67 1.00 -3.73
N GLN A 58 17.43 1.14 -4.20
CA GLN A 58 16.31 0.28 -3.84
C GLN A 58 15.26 0.32 -4.96
N ASN A 59 14.51 -0.77 -5.12
CA ASN A 59 13.34 -0.78 -5.99
C ASN A 59 12.13 -0.29 -5.19
N GLY A 60 11.61 0.88 -5.53
CA GLY A 60 10.47 1.48 -4.83
C GLY A 60 10.85 2.24 -3.56
N VAL A 61 10.09 2.03 -2.49
CA VAL A 61 10.19 2.76 -1.21
C VAL A 61 10.44 1.76 -0.09
N LEU A 62 11.43 2.03 0.76
CA LEU A 62 11.74 1.20 1.93
C LEU A 62 11.22 1.88 3.20
N PHE A 63 10.54 1.10 4.03
CA PHE A 63 10.01 1.53 5.31
C PHE A 63 10.62 0.68 6.43
N LEU A 64 11.21 1.35 7.43
CA LEU A 64 11.42 0.76 8.74
C LEU A 64 10.27 1.20 9.63
N TRP A 65 9.53 0.21 10.14
CA TRP A 65 8.18 0.45 10.64
C TRP A 65 7.94 -0.26 11.99
N PRO A 66 8.26 0.39 13.11
CA PRO A 66 7.62 0.08 14.38
C PRO A 66 6.17 0.58 14.38
N GLY A 67 5.23 -0.33 14.54
CA GLY A 67 3.82 0.03 14.68
C GLY A 67 2.95 -1.15 15.00
N MET A 68 1.66 -0.86 15.08
CA MET A 68 0.65 -1.83 15.47
C MET A 68 -0.70 -1.48 14.86
N SER A 69 -1.56 -2.48 14.69
CA SER A 69 -2.95 -2.19 14.33
C SER A 69 -3.71 -1.60 15.51
N ASN A 70 -4.62 -0.68 15.24
CA ASN A 70 -5.57 -0.15 16.22
C ASN A 70 -6.88 -0.94 16.30
N GLY A 71 -7.02 -2.04 15.54
CA GLY A 71 -8.23 -2.87 15.50
C GLY A 71 -9.34 -2.36 14.57
N THR A 72 -9.21 -1.18 13.95
CA THR A 72 -10.18 -0.66 12.96
C THR A 72 -9.75 -0.91 11.50
N GLY A 73 -8.62 -1.58 11.31
CA GLY A 73 -7.97 -1.73 10.00
C GLY A 73 -6.85 -0.73 9.75
N ASP A 74 -6.65 0.23 10.65
CA ASP A 74 -5.53 1.16 10.58
C ASP A 74 -4.30 0.67 11.34
N LEU A 75 -3.15 1.19 10.91
CA LEU A 75 -1.83 1.01 11.49
C LEU A 75 -1.41 2.32 12.14
N ILE A 76 -1.29 2.32 13.47
CA ILE A 76 -0.67 3.40 14.23
C ILE A 76 0.82 3.15 14.25
N GLN A 77 1.59 4.11 13.74
CA GLN A 77 2.98 3.87 13.46
C GLN A 77 3.88 5.10 13.42
N THR A 78 5.17 4.83 13.57
CA THR A 78 6.24 5.71 13.14
C THR A 78 7.02 5.00 12.04
N THR A 79 7.29 5.68 10.95
CA THR A 79 8.05 5.16 9.81
C THR A 79 9.34 5.93 9.63
N LEU A 80 10.37 5.22 9.21
CA LEU A 80 11.60 5.78 8.67
C LEU A 80 11.70 5.31 7.22
N GLU A 81 11.60 6.28 6.33
CA GLU A 81 11.29 6.04 4.93
C GLU A 81 12.47 6.48 4.06
N SER A 82 12.87 5.60 3.15
CA SER A 82 13.81 5.92 2.08
C SER A 82 13.01 6.07 0.78
N TRP A 83 13.06 7.26 0.18
CA TRP A 83 12.37 7.58 -1.07
C TRP A 83 13.36 7.94 -2.17
N SER A 84 12.91 7.90 -3.43
CA SER A 84 13.67 8.44 -4.56
C SER A 84 13.84 9.96 -4.49
N SER A 85 12.91 10.66 -3.84
CA SER A 85 12.98 12.09 -3.56
C SER A 85 12.56 12.37 -2.12
N ASN A 86 13.38 13.16 -1.43
CA ASN A 86 13.17 13.57 -0.04
C ASN A 86 12.52 14.96 0.08
N ALA A 87 12.07 15.56 -1.03
CA ALA A 87 11.50 16.91 -1.07
C ALA A 87 10.29 17.09 -0.13
N TRP A 88 9.54 16.02 0.16
CA TRP A 88 8.38 16.06 1.03
C TRP A 88 8.71 16.18 2.52
N CYS A 89 9.92 15.78 2.93
CA CYS A 89 10.35 15.77 4.34
C CYS A 89 11.50 16.76 4.62
N GLY A 90 12.06 17.38 3.58
CA GLY A 90 13.17 18.32 3.69
C GLY A 90 14.54 17.68 3.94
N ALA A 91 14.64 16.34 3.83
CA ALA A 91 15.92 15.65 3.96
C ALA A 91 16.73 15.69 2.67
N THR A 92 18.03 15.45 2.76
CA THR A 92 18.93 15.31 1.60
C THR A 92 18.99 13.85 1.14
N THR A 93 19.43 13.61 -0.10
CA THR A 93 19.58 12.26 -0.64
C THR A 93 20.48 11.40 0.26
N GLY A 94 20.03 10.19 0.61
CA GLY A 94 20.74 9.28 1.51
C GLY A 94 20.38 9.42 2.99
N GLN A 95 19.54 10.41 3.35
CA GLN A 95 18.95 10.52 4.68
C GLN A 95 17.56 9.88 4.72
N TRP A 96 17.19 9.41 5.91
CA TRP A 96 15.85 8.90 6.21
C TRP A 96 14.87 10.05 6.42
N CYS A 97 13.68 9.92 5.86
CA CYS A 97 12.54 10.75 6.24
C CYS A 97 11.76 10.07 7.37
N VAL A 98 11.47 10.79 8.45
CA VAL A 98 10.72 10.24 9.59
C VAL A 98 9.30 10.78 9.58
N ARG A 99 8.31 9.91 9.81
CA ARG A 99 6.90 10.27 9.83
C ARG A 99 6.17 9.51 10.95
N ALA A 100 5.32 10.21 11.70
CA ALA A 100 4.25 9.57 12.47
C ALA A 100 3.03 9.45 11.56
N SER A 101 2.44 8.25 11.46
CA SER A 101 1.34 7.98 10.54
C SER A 101 0.27 7.11 11.19
N VAL A 102 -0.98 7.39 10.83
CA VAL A 102 -2.08 6.43 10.91
C VAL A 102 -2.39 6.05 9.47
N PHE A 103 -2.09 4.81 9.09
CA PHE A 103 -2.19 4.33 7.71
C PHE A 103 -3.17 3.17 7.65
N GLY A 104 -4.19 3.21 6.79
CA GLY A 104 -5.11 2.07 6.68
C GLY A 104 -6.49 2.33 6.09
N GLN A 105 -6.84 3.56 5.72
CA GLN A 105 -7.97 3.73 4.81
C GLN A 105 -7.59 3.22 3.42
N LEU A 106 -7.97 1.97 3.13
CA LEU A 106 -7.90 1.33 1.81
C LEU A 106 -8.72 2.06 0.72
N TRP A 107 -9.31 3.23 1.02
CA TRP A 107 -10.24 3.94 0.12
C TRP A 107 -9.99 5.45 -0.02
N SER A 108 -8.93 6.03 0.55
CA SER A 108 -8.65 7.45 0.32
C SER A 108 -7.19 7.83 0.60
N ALA A 109 -6.27 7.34 -0.24
CA ALA A 109 -5.14 8.18 -0.62
C ALA A 109 -5.67 9.17 -1.66
N ARG A 110 -6.05 10.37 -1.20
CA ARG A 110 -6.34 11.52 -2.06
C ARG A 110 -5.36 12.62 -1.68
#